data_AF-A0A9D7EPL5-F1
#
_entry.id   AF-A0A9D7EPL5-F1
#
_cell.length_a   1.000
_cell.length_b   1.000
_cell.length_c   1.000
_cell.angle_alpha   90.00
_cell.angle_beta   90.00
_cell.angle_gamma   90.00
#
_symmetry.space_group_name_H-M   'P 1'
#
loop_
_entity.id
_entity.type
_entity.pdbx_description
1 polymer ?
#
loop_
_entity_poly.entity_id
_entity_poly.type
_entity_poly.pdbx_seq_one_letter_code
_entity_poly.pdbx_strand_id
1 'polypeptide(L)'
;MAKKIIEILGIVLPALIILLGIVRIFVKKTKGVNGLTMLFAILLLIIGLLQFFIFANQKASNNSGPKPPPLAVSKHSEAFNTSISLVLSAYYDMTEGFVNWDTTVIKKAGINLKSALDSLNLDEIKKDTLIYQTALDPYSNAKSELEAILADPSLAEKRGSLNILSDNIRNLLVIVKYDGAKVYWQECPMAFDDDKPGNWLSETKDVRNPYLGTKDPKYGNSMLECGGPKDTINFVIESSSQ
;
A
#
# COMPACT_ATOMS: atom_id res chain seq x y z
N MET A 1 28.87 44.34 -16.19
CA MET A 1 27.45 44.28 -16.64
C MET A 1 27.31 44.22 -18.17
N ALA A 2 28.00 45.07 -18.92
CA ALA A 2 27.88 45.12 -20.39
C ALA A 2 28.17 43.79 -21.12
N LYS A 3 29.17 43.01 -20.68
CA LYS A 3 29.51 41.72 -21.31
C LYS A 3 28.39 40.67 -21.22
N LYS A 4 27.72 40.57 -20.07
CA LYS A 4 26.55 39.70 -19.88
C LYS A 4 25.36 40.10 -20.76
N ILE A 5 25.17 41.41 -20.99
CA ILE A 5 24.08 41.91 -21.84
C ILE A 5 24.33 41.55 -23.31
N ILE A 6 25.57 41.62 -23.78
CA ILE A 6 25.95 41.25 -25.15
C ILE A 6 25.81 39.74 -25.38
N GLU A 7 26.21 38.91 -24.42
CA GLU A 7 26.03 37.44 -24.50
C GLU A 7 24.54 37.04 -24.50
N ILE A 8 23.71 37.70 -23.70
CA ILE A 8 22.25 37.47 -23.69
C ILE A 8 21.62 37.91 -25.02
N LEU A 9 22.01 39.07 -25.56
CA LEU A 9 21.50 39.54 -26.86
C LEU A 9 21.90 38.63 -28.02
N GLY A 10 23.12 38.07 -27.98
CA GLY A 10 23.62 37.14 -29.00
C GLY A 10 22.84 35.82 -29.08
N ILE A 11 22.20 35.39 -27.99
CA ILE A 11 21.38 34.17 -27.93
C ILE A 11 19.89 34.47 -28.14
N VAL A 12 19.40 35.59 -27.58
CA VAL A 12 17.98 35.94 -27.63
C VAL A 12 17.58 36.42 -29.02
N LEU A 13 18.43 37.17 -29.73
CA LEU A 13 18.09 37.74 -31.03
C LEU A 13 17.88 36.67 -32.12
N PRO A 14 18.74 35.64 -32.28
CA PRO A 14 18.49 34.54 -33.21
C PRO A 14 17.25 33.73 -32.85
N ALA A 15 17.03 33.45 -31.57
CA ALA A 15 15.85 32.73 -31.10
C ALA A 15 14.55 33.50 -31.41
N LEU A 16 14.57 34.83 -31.27
CA LEU A 16 13.44 35.69 -31.58
C LEU A 16 13.13 35.72 -33.10
N ILE A 17 14.18 35.71 -33.94
CA ILE A 17 14.02 35.64 -35.40
C ILE A 17 13.44 34.28 -35.83
N ILE A 18 13.89 33.18 -35.23
CA ILE A 18 13.34 31.84 -35.48
C ILE A 18 11.87 31.78 -35.03
N LEU A 19 11.55 32.34 -33.85
CA LEU A 19 10.19 32.40 -33.33
C LEU A 19 9.26 33.20 -34.25
N LEU A 20 9.71 34.36 -34.72
CA LEU A 20 8.97 35.19 -35.68
C LEU A 20 8.79 34.49 -37.03
N GLY A 21 9.78 33.71 -37.47
CA GLY A 21 9.69 32.87 -38.67
C GLY A 21 8.62 31.78 -38.54
N ILE A 22 8.59 31.06 -37.42
CA ILE A 22 7.58 30.04 -37.11
C ILE A 22 6.19 30.66 -37.04
N VAL A 23 6.04 31.82 -36.38
CA VAL A 23 4.78 32.55 -36.30
C VAL A 23 4.29 32.96 -37.69
N ARG A 24 5.19 33.46 -38.57
CA ARG A 24 4.82 33.87 -39.95
C ARG A 24 4.35 32.68 -40.80
N ILE A 25 4.98 31.51 -40.63
CA ILE A 25 4.57 30.26 -41.30
C ILE A 25 3.19 29.80 -40.78
N PHE A 26 2.95 29.90 -39.47
CA PHE A 26 1.70 29.48 -38.85
C PHE A 26 0.52 30.40 -39.22
N VAL A 27 0.73 31.72 -39.24
CA VAL A 27 -0.28 32.72 -39.63
C VAL A 27 -0.74 32.52 -41.08
N LYS A 28 0.13 32.04 -41.97
CA LYS A 28 -0.22 31.79 -43.38
C LYS A 28 -1.11 30.54 -43.57
N LYS A 29 -1.16 29.63 -42.59
CA LYS A 29 -1.83 28.32 -42.70
C LYS A 29 -3.19 28.25 -41.99
N THR A 30 -3.50 29.16 -41.08
CA THR A 30 -4.78 29.17 -40.35
C THR A 30 -5.73 30.26 -40.88
N LYS A 31 -6.63 29.91 -41.79
CA LYS A 31 -7.82 30.73 -42.08
C LYS A 31 -8.76 30.65 -40.88
N GLY A 32 -8.78 31.68 -40.03
CA GLY A 32 -9.85 31.85 -39.03
C GLY A 32 -9.45 32.15 -37.58
N VAL A 33 -8.16 32.36 -37.26
CA VAL A 33 -7.75 32.74 -35.90
C VAL A 33 -7.58 34.26 -35.83
N ASN A 34 -8.44 34.94 -35.06
CA ASN A 34 -8.39 36.40 -34.88
C ASN A 34 -7.06 36.80 -34.22
N GLY A 35 -6.42 37.88 -34.68
CA GLY A 35 -5.14 38.34 -34.11
C GLY A 35 -5.16 38.52 -32.59
N LEU A 36 -6.34 38.82 -32.03
CA LEU A 36 -6.57 38.93 -30.59
C LEU A 36 -6.48 37.58 -29.85
N THR A 37 -7.03 36.49 -30.41
CA THR A 37 -6.95 35.17 -29.77
C THR A 37 -5.54 34.59 -29.81
N MET A 38 -4.78 34.95 -30.84
CA MET A 38 -3.35 34.63 -30.97
C MET A 38 -2.50 35.36 -29.91
N LEU A 39 -2.82 36.63 -29.65
CA LEU A 39 -2.21 37.41 -28.56
C LEU A 39 -2.46 36.79 -27.18
N PHE A 40 -3.70 36.34 -26.91
CA PHE A 40 -4.02 35.66 -25.64
C PHE A 40 -3.29 34.33 -25.49
N ALA A 41 -3.17 33.53 -26.56
CA ALA A 41 -2.45 32.25 -26.50
C ALA A 41 -0.95 32.45 -26.22
N ILE A 42 -0.33 33.46 -26.84
CA ILE A 42 1.07 33.82 -26.58
C ILE A 42 1.26 34.31 -25.14
N LEU A 43 0.32 35.13 -24.64
CA LEU A 43 0.37 35.63 -23.26
C LEU A 43 0.30 34.48 -22.25
N LEU A 44 -0.58 33.50 -22.45
CA LEU A 44 -0.72 32.32 -21.59
C LEU A 44 0.54 31.44 -21.60
N LEU A 45 1.18 31.25 -22.77
CA LEU A 45 2.44 30.54 -22.89
C LEU A 45 3.58 31.25 -22.14
N ILE A 46 3.66 32.57 -22.25
CA ILE A 46 4.67 33.37 -21.55
C ILE A 46 4.45 33.32 -20.02
N ILE A 47 3.20 33.41 -19.57
CA ILE A 47 2.85 33.29 -18.14
C ILE A 47 3.21 31.88 -17.62
N GLY A 48 2.89 30.82 -18.37
CA GLY A 48 3.23 29.45 -18.00
C GLY A 48 4.75 29.23 -17.93
N LEU A 49 5.52 29.80 -18.86
CA LEU A 49 6.98 29.75 -18.82
C LEU A 49 7.56 30.57 -17.67
N LEU A 50 7.03 31.76 -17.37
CA LEU A 50 7.43 32.56 -16.22
C LEU A 50 7.15 31.81 -14.90
N GLN A 51 5.98 31.18 -14.76
CA GLN A 51 5.67 30.33 -13.61
C GLN A 51 6.60 29.13 -13.53
N PHE A 52 6.87 28.45 -14.64
CA PHE A 52 7.79 27.32 -14.68
C PHE A 52 9.20 27.73 -14.25
N PHE A 53 9.74 28.87 -14.70
CA PHE A 53 11.06 29.33 -14.27
C PHE A 53 11.10 29.86 -12.83
N ILE A 54 10.01 30.41 -12.30
CA ILE A 54 9.92 30.81 -10.87
C ILE A 54 9.81 29.57 -9.96
N PHE A 55 9.02 28.56 -10.34
CA PHE A 55 8.82 27.35 -9.55
C PHE A 55 9.93 26.30 -9.75
N ALA A 56 10.48 26.13 -10.95
CA ALA A 56 11.59 25.20 -11.22
C ALA A 56 12.93 25.67 -10.64
N ASN A 57 13.04 26.96 -10.28
CA ASN A 57 14.24 27.52 -9.65
C ASN A 57 14.12 27.67 -8.13
N GLN A 58 13.06 27.11 -7.52
CA GLN A 58 13.16 26.69 -6.12
C GLN A 58 14.11 25.50 -6.05
N LYS A 59 15.40 25.80 -5.90
CA LYS A 59 16.36 24.85 -5.31
C LYS A 59 15.69 24.25 -4.08
N ALA A 60 15.56 22.92 -4.07
CA ALA A 60 15.33 22.15 -2.87
C ALA A 60 16.37 22.59 -1.84
N SER A 61 15.93 23.47 -0.94
CA SER A 61 16.67 23.78 0.27
C SER A 61 16.61 22.50 1.09
N ASN A 62 17.77 21.87 1.30
CA ASN A 62 17.94 20.82 2.31
C ASN A 62 17.84 21.44 3.71
N ASN A 63 16.70 22.07 4.00
CA ASN A 63 16.28 22.33 5.35
C ASN A 63 15.66 21.02 5.84
N SER A 64 16.50 20.19 6.46
CA SER A 64 16.02 19.25 7.46
C SER A 64 15.48 20.08 8.63
N GLY A 65 14.27 20.60 8.46
CA GLY A 65 13.45 21.01 9.59
C GLY A 65 13.36 19.84 10.57
N PRO A 66 13.09 20.10 11.85
CA PRO A 66 12.89 19.04 12.83
C PRO A 66 11.93 18.02 12.21
N LYS A 67 12.40 16.77 12.08
CA LYS A 67 11.57 15.65 11.64
C LYS A 67 10.26 15.77 12.41
N PRO A 68 9.08 15.81 11.75
CA PRO A 68 7.83 15.90 12.47
C PRO A 68 7.88 14.87 13.60
N PRO A 69 7.55 15.25 14.85
CA PRO A 69 7.59 14.31 15.95
C PRO A 69 6.88 13.04 15.48
N PRO A 70 7.45 11.85 15.71
CA PRO A 70 6.84 10.60 15.27
C PRO A 70 5.38 10.68 15.67
N LEU A 71 4.49 10.55 14.67
CA LEU A 71 3.04 10.56 14.88
C LEU A 71 2.80 9.69 16.10
N ALA A 72 2.30 10.30 17.19
CA ALA A 72 2.05 9.58 18.43
C ALA A 72 1.36 8.28 18.04
N VAL A 73 2.01 7.14 18.31
CA VAL A 73 1.40 5.83 18.10
C VAL A 73 0.11 5.93 18.89
N SER A 74 -1.05 5.85 18.21
CA SER A 74 -2.31 5.88 18.92
C SER A 74 -2.33 4.63 19.76
N LYS A 75 -2.03 4.78 21.05
CA LYS A 75 -2.13 3.67 21.98
C LYS A 75 -3.60 3.32 22.05
N HIS A 76 -3.97 2.21 21.44
CA HIS A 76 -5.33 1.71 21.52
C HIS A 76 -5.60 1.20 22.93
N SER A 77 -6.88 1.10 23.27
CA SER A 77 -7.33 0.49 24.51
C SER A 77 -6.97 -0.99 24.52
N GLU A 78 -6.84 -1.52 25.74
CA GLU A 78 -6.68 -2.96 25.94
C GLU A 78 -7.83 -3.75 25.30
N ALA A 79 -9.05 -3.22 25.33
CA ALA A 79 -10.21 -3.85 24.70
C ALA A 79 -10.08 -3.94 23.17
N PHE A 80 -9.61 -2.87 22.51
CA PHE A 80 -9.36 -2.90 21.07
C PHE A 80 -8.24 -3.89 20.72
N ASN A 81 -7.12 -3.83 21.42
CA ASN A 81 -6.01 -4.77 21.19
C ASN A 81 -6.43 -6.22 21.45
N THR A 82 -7.25 -6.46 22.46
CA THR A 82 -7.85 -7.79 22.70
C THR A 82 -8.72 -8.22 21.53
N SER A 83 -9.54 -7.34 20.97
CA SER A 83 -10.38 -7.67 19.81
C SER A 83 -9.55 -8.03 18.56
N ILE A 84 -8.45 -7.33 18.29
CA ILE A 84 -7.51 -7.68 17.22
C ILE A 84 -6.79 -9.00 17.53
N SER A 85 -6.38 -9.22 18.77
CA SER A 85 -5.75 -10.48 19.19
C SER A 85 -6.66 -11.69 18.97
N LEU A 86 -7.97 -11.55 19.19
CA LEU A 86 -8.95 -12.60 18.89
C LEU A 86 -9.07 -12.86 17.38
N VAL A 87 -9.03 -11.82 16.56
CA VAL A 87 -8.97 -11.96 15.09
C VAL A 87 -7.71 -12.72 14.68
N LEU A 88 -6.54 -12.33 15.20
CA LEU A 88 -5.27 -12.97 14.86
C LEU A 88 -5.23 -14.43 15.30
N SER A 89 -5.64 -14.73 16.54
CA SER A 89 -5.70 -16.11 17.05
C SER A 89 -6.58 -17.01 16.17
N ALA A 90 -7.79 -16.56 15.82
CA ALA A 90 -8.67 -17.34 14.95
C ALA A 90 -8.12 -17.48 13.51
N TYR A 91 -7.43 -16.45 13.00
CA TYR A 91 -6.72 -16.51 11.73
C TYR A 91 -5.59 -17.56 11.76
N TYR A 92 -4.77 -17.60 12.81
CA TYR A 92 -3.68 -18.56 12.93
C TYR A 92 -4.20 -20.00 12.99
N ASP A 93 -5.26 -20.26 13.78
CA ASP A 93 -5.94 -21.55 13.81
C ASP A 93 -6.42 -21.98 12.41
N MET A 94 -6.94 -21.03 11.63
CA MET A 94 -7.37 -21.29 10.25
C MET A 94 -6.18 -21.61 9.35
N THR A 95 -5.09 -20.86 9.44
CA THR A 95 -3.86 -21.14 8.67
C THR A 95 -3.25 -22.50 9.01
N GLU A 96 -3.33 -22.95 10.26
CA GLU A 96 -2.91 -24.32 10.62
C GLU A 96 -3.82 -25.38 9.99
N GLY A 97 -5.11 -25.10 9.82
CA GLY A 97 -6.00 -25.93 9.00
C GLY A 97 -5.50 -26.07 7.55
N PHE A 98 -5.06 -24.96 6.95
CA PHE A 98 -4.48 -24.95 5.60
C PHE A 98 -3.15 -25.73 5.52
N VAL A 99 -2.26 -25.54 6.49
CA VAL A 99 -0.98 -26.30 6.61
C VAL A 99 -1.23 -27.81 6.64
N ASN A 100 -2.27 -28.23 7.37
CA ASN A 100 -2.61 -29.65 7.58
C ASN A 100 -3.53 -30.24 6.52
N TRP A 101 -3.95 -29.43 5.53
CA TRP A 101 -4.92 -29.79 4.50
C TRP A 101 -6.27 -30.25 5.08
N ASP A 102 -6.66 -29.69 6.22
CA ASP A 102 -7.87 -30.07 6.95
C ASP A 102 -8.97 -29.03 6.72
N THR A 103 -9.85 -29.31 5.75
CA THR A 103 -10.97 -28.42 5.41
C THR A 103 -12.02 -28.30 6.52
N THR A 104 -12.06 -29.25 7.46
CA THR A 104 -12.94 -29.18 8.64
C THR A 104 -12.41 -28.17 9.64
N VAL A 105 -11.09 -28.20 9.90
CA VAL A 105 -10.42 -27.20 10.74
C VAL A 105 -10.51 -25.82 10.12
N ILE A 106 -10.24 -25.69 8.81
CA ILE A 106 -10.38 -24.41 8.08
C ILE A 106 -11.79 -23.85 8.26
N LYS A 107 -12.84 -24.67 8.08
CA LYS A 107 -14.23 -24.22 8.24
C LYS A 107 -14.53 -23.77 9.67
N LYS A 108 -14.13 -24.57 10.67
CA LYS A 108 -14.36 -24.27 12.08
C LYS A 108 -13.67 -22.97 12.50
N ALA A 109 -12.37 -22.85 12.21
CA ALA A 109 -11.59 -21.66 12.53
C ALA A 109 -12.05 -20.43 11.72
N GLY A 110 -12.45 -20.61 10.46
CA GLY A 110 -13.00 -19.54 9.64
C GLY A 110 -14.32 -18.97 10.17
N ILE A 111 -15.18 -19.81 10.76
CA ILE A 111 -16.40 -19.34 11.46
C ILE A 111 -16.00 -18.51 12.69
N ASN A 112 -15.02 -18.96 13.48
CA ASN A 112 -14.53 -18.21 14.63
C ASN A 112 -13.92 -16.86 14.21
N LEU A 113 -13.13 -16.86 13.13
CA LEU A 113 -12.54 -15.65 12.56
C LEU A 113 -13.62 -14.67 12.10
N LYS A 114 -14.70 -15.19 11.50
CA LYS A 114 -15.83 -14.38 11.07
C LYS A 114 -16.48 -13.69 12.26
N SER A 115 -16.73 -14.43 13.35
CA SER A 115 -17.27 -13.86 14.59
C SER A 115 -16.32 -12.83 15.22
N ALA A 116 -15.00 -13.07 15.18
CA ALA A 116 -14.01 -12.12 15.69
C ALA A 116 -13.99 -10.82 14.87
N LEU A 117 -14.01 -10.92 13.54
CA LEU A 117 -14.11 -9.76 12.64
C LEU A 117 -15.42 -8.99 12.84
N ASP A 118 -16.54 -9.69 12.96
CA ASP A 118 -17.85 -9.07 13.23
C ASP A 118 -17.89 -8.33 14.58
N SER A 119 -17.06 -8.75 15.55
CA SER A 119 -16.96 -8.17 16.89
C SER A 119 -15.82 -7.17 17.05
N LEU A 120 -15.11 -6.84 15.96
CA LEU A 120 -13.99 -5.91 16.00
C LEU A 120 -14.45 -4.51 16.44
N ASN A 121 -13.78 -3.93 17.44
CA ASN A 121 -14.19 -2.65 18.04
C ASN A 121 -13.81 -1.43 17.17
N LEU A 122 -14.43 -1.31 16.00
CA LEU A 122 -14.18 -0.20 15.06
C LEU A 122 -14.62 1.16 15.61
N ASP A 123 -15.48 1.19 16.63
CA ASP A 123 -15.94 2.43 17.26
C ASP A 123 -14.80 3.22 17.90
N GLU A 124 -13.76 2.53 18.37
CA GLU A 124 -12.61 3.20 18.97
C GLU A 124 -11.84 4.04 17.96
N ILE A 125 -11.62 3.49 16.77
CA ILE A 125 -10.83 4.15 15.72
C ILE A 125 -11.63 5.24 14.99
N LYS A 126 -12.96 5.33 15.16
CA LYS A 126 -13.80 6.42 14.60
C LYS A 126 -13.37 7.82 15.06
N LYS A 127 -12.65 7.92 16.18
CA LYS A 127 -12.11 9.18 16.71
C LYS A 127 -11.04 9.78 15.79
N ASP A 128 -10.35 8.94 15.02
CA ASP A 128 -9.43 9.36 13.97
C ASP A 128 -10.09 9.08 12.60
N THR A 129 -10.65 10.11 11.99
CA THR A 129 -11.37 9.98 10.72
C THR A 129 -10.52 9.36 9.62
N LEU A 130 -9.21 9.65 9.56
CA LEU A 130 -8.35 9.12 8.51
C LEU A 130 -8.10 7.63 8.71
N ILE A 131 -7.74 7.21 9.94
CA ILE A 131 -7.56 5.79 10.27
C ILE A 131 -8.86 5.02 10.05
N TYR A 132 -9.99 5.54 10.52
CA TYR A 132 -11.28 4.89 10.34
C TYR A 132 -11.61 4.67 8.87
N GLN A 133 -11.56 5.71 8.04
CA GLN A 133 -11.92 5.60 6.62
C GLN A 133 -10.98 4.68 5.84
N THR A 134 -9.68 4.71 6.16
CA THR A 134 -8.69 3.84 5.49
C THR A 134 -8.79 2.39 5.94
N ALA A 135 -9.26 2.13 7.17
CA ALA A 135 -9.44 0.77 7.69
C ALA A 135 -10.67 0.03 7.13
N LEU A 136 -11.68 0.76 6.64
CA LEU A 136 -12.95 0.15 6.19
C LEU A 136 -12.78 -0.80 5.00
N ASP A 137 -12.01 -0.40 4.00
CA ASP A 137 -11.78 -1.22 2.80
C ASP A 137 -11.08 -2.55 3.13
N PRO A 138 -9.91 -2.57 3.80
CA PRO A 138 -9.27 -3.84 4.16
C PRO A 138 -10.12 -4.68 5.11
N TYR A 139 -10.85 -4.06 6.04
CA TYR A 139 -11.79 -4.78 6.90
C TYR A 139 -12.92 -5.47 6.10
N SER A 140 -13.56 -4.74 5.18
CA SER A 140 -14.64 -5.26 4.34
C SER A 140 -14.17 -6.36 3.38
N ASN A 141 -12.99 -6.18 2.78
CA ASN A 141 -12.38 -7.16 1.89
C ASN A 141 -11.98 -8.42 2.65
N ALA A 142 -11.41 -8.30 3.86
CA ALA A 142 -11.11 -9.45 4.71
C ALA A 142 -12.38 -10.28 5.00
N LYS A 143 -13.51 -9.64 5.28
CA LYS A 143 -14.79 -10.35 5.49
C LYS A 143 -15.26 -11.07 4.22
N SER A 144 -15.20 -10.38 3.08
CA SER A 144 -15.60 -10.95 1.79
C SER A 144 -14.76 -12.17 1.41
N GLU A 145 -13.43 -12.10 1.58
CA GLU A 145 -12.54 -13.22 1.28
C GLU A 145 -12.72 -14.38 2.26
N LEU A 146 -13.01 -14.09 3.53
CA LEU A 146 -13.35 -15.13 4.49
C LEU A 146 -14.65 -15.84 4.13
N GLU A 147 -15.66 -15.11 3.64
CA GLU A 147 -16.88 -15.72 3.12
C GLU A 147 -16.60 -16.61 1.91
N ALA A 148 -15.73 -16.19 0.99
CA ALA A 148 -15.26 -17.02 -0.12
C ALA A 148 -14.56 -18.29 0.38
N ILE A 149 -13.64 -18.17 1.36
CA ILE A 149 -13.00 -19.33 2.01
C ILE A 149 -14.03 -20.26 2.62
N LEU A 150 -15.12 -19.78 3.21
CA LEU A 150 -16.13 -20.63 3.84
C LEU A 150 -17.07 -21.29 2.83
N ALA A 151 -17.32 -20.65 1.70
CA ALA A 151 -18.25 -21.12 0.67
C ALA A 151 -17.63 -22.09 -0.33
N ASP A 152 -16.37 -21.90 -0.71
CA ASP A 152 -15.76 -22.63 -1.83
C ASP A 152 -15.41 -24.08 -1.45
N PRO A 153 -15.76 -25.12 -2.22
CA PRO A 153 -15.37 -26.50 -1.91
C PRO A 153 -13.89 -26.81 -2.22
N SER A 154 -13.24 -26.05 -3.09
CA SER A 154 -11.87 -26.26 -3.57
C SER A 154 -10.85 -25.69 -2.60
N LEU A 155 -9.91 -26.52 -2.13
CA LEU A 155 -8.79 -26.04 -1.32
C LEU A 155 -7.89 -25.06 -2.07
N ALA A 156 -7.77 -25.20 -3.40
CA ALA A 156 -6.98 -24.30 -4.23
C ALA A 156 -7.58 -22.88 -4.26
N GLU A 157 -8.90 -22.77 -4.46
CA GLU A 157 -9.59 -21.48 -4.45
C GLU A 157 -9.56 -20.84 -3.05
N LYS A 158 -9.79 -21.64 -2.00
CA LYS A 158 -9.61 -21.17 -0.61
C LYS A 158 -8.23 -20.58 -0.35
N ARG A 159 -7.17 -21.11 -0.95
CA ARG A 159 -5.80 -20.59 -0.81
C ARG A 159 -5.63 -19.25 -1.53
N GLY A 160 -6.25 -19.08 -2.70
CA GLY A 160 -6.32 -17.80 -3.39
C GLY A 160 -6.92 -16.72 -2.48
N SER A 161 -8.10 -17.01 -1.93
CA SER A 161 -8.74 -16.11 -0.96
C SER A 161 -7.94 -15.93 0.32
N LEU A 162 -7.23 -16.95 0.82
CA LEU A 162 -6.34 -16.81 1.97
C LEU A 162 -5.24 -15.76 1.72
N ASN A 163 -4.65 -15.72 0.53
CA ASN A 163 -3.61 -14.73 0.20
C ASN A 163 -4.16 -13.30 0.26
N ILE A 164 -5.35 -13.09 -0.30
CA ILE A 164 -6.02 -11.78 -0.32
C ILE A 164 -6.47 -11.40 1.11
N LEU A 165 -7.05 -12.34 1.86
CA LEU A 165 -7.41 -12.17 3.27
C LEU A 165 -6.21 -11.75 4.11
N SER A 166 -5.07 -12.43 3.94
CA SER A 166 -3.85 -12.18 4.70
C SER A 166 -3.31 -10.77 4.46
N ASP A 167 -3.31 -10.31 3.21
CA ASP A 167 -2.91 -8.95 2.87
C ASP A 167 -3.87 -7.91 3.48
N ASN A 168 -5.18 -8.15 3.43
CA ASN A 168 -6.17 -7.24 4.01
C ASN A 168 -6.06 -7.17 5.55
N ILE A 169 -5.85 -8.29 6.25
CA ILE A 169 -5.59 -8.26 7.69
C ILE A 169 -4.27 -7.53 7.98
N ARG A 170 -3.20 -7.79 7.21
CA ARG A 170 -1.94 -7.04 7.33
C ARG A 170 -2.16 -5.54 7.19
N ASN A 171 -2.86 -5.11 6.15
CA ASN A 171 -3.12 -3.69 5.88
C ASN A 171 -3.93 -3.07 7.02
N LEU A 172 -4.94 -3.78 7.54
CA LEU A 172 -5.69 -3.36 8.71
C LEU A 172 -4.77 -3.14 9.92
N LEU A 173 -3.89 -4.09 10.25
CA LEU A 173 -2.94 -3.98 11.36
C LEU A 173 -2.00 -2.76 11.20
N VAL A 174 -1.53 -2.50 9.99
CA VAL A 174 -0.64 -1.36 9.70
C VAL A 174 -1.37 -0.03 9.83
N ILE A 175 -2.59 0.07 9.29
CA ILE A 175 -3.41 1.28 9.32
C ILE A 175 -3.79 1.64 10.76
N VAL A 176 -4.25 0.66 11.52
CA VAL A 176 -4.58 0.86 12.93
C VAL A 176 -3.33 0.90 13.79
N LYS A 177 -2.12 0.70 13.27
CA LYS A 177 -0.88 0.66 14.07
C LYS A 177 -0.99 -0.28 15.27
N TYR A 178 -1.44 -1.51 15.04
CA TYR A 178 -1.64 -2.50 16.10
C TYR A 178 -0.37 -2.70 16.95
N ASP A 179 -0.48 -2.46 18.25
CA ASP A 179 0.62 -2.47 19.22
C ASP A 179 0.46 -3.55 20.31
N GLY A 180 -0.51 -4.45 20.18
CA GLY A 180 -0.74 -5.53 21.14
C GLY A 180 0.28 -6.67 21.05
N ALA A 181 0.87 -6.91 19.87
CA ALA A 181 1.91 -7.91 19.67
C ALA A 181 2.70 -7.63 18.39
N LYS A 182 3.88 -8.25 18.29
CA LYS A 182 4.67 -8.33 17.06
C LYS A 182 4.07 -9.39 16.14
N VAL A 183 3.92 -9.07 14.85
CA VAL A 183 3.41 -9.99 13.84
C VAL A 183 4.39 -10.07 12.66
N TYR A 184 4.71 -11.28 12.22
CA TYR A 184 5.60 -11.51 11.09
C TYR A 184 4.80 -11.63 9.79
N TRP A 185 5.23 -10.92 8.76
CA TRP A 185 4.72 -11.09 7.40
C TRP A 185 5.65 -12.05 6.67
N GLN A 186 5.12 -13.21 6.32
CA GLN A 186 5.85 -14.31 5.73
C GLN A 186 5.52 -14.40 4.24
N GLU A 187 6.49 -14.80 3.41
CA GLU A 187 6.29 -15.01 1.98
C GLU A 187 6.87 -16.35 1.54
N CYS A 188 6.13 -17.06 0.69
CA CYS A 188 6.64 -18.15 -0.14
C CYS A 188 6.59 -17.67 -1.60
N PRO A 189 7.72 -17.54 -2.31
CA PRO A 189 7.73 -17.01 -3.69
C PRO A 189 7.07 -17.92 -4.72
N MET A 190 6.79 -19.18 -4.37
CA MET A 190 6.25 -20.22 -5.26
C MET A 190 5.03 -20.90 -4.63
N ALA A 191 4.16 -20.12 -4.00
CA ALA A 191 2.97 -20.63 -3.31
C ALA A 191 1.88 -21.13 -4.27
N PHE A 192 1.78 -20.52 -5.46
CA PHE A 192 0.76 -20.81 -6.47
C PHE A 192 1.39 -21.15 -7.81
N ASP A 193 2.19 -22.21 -7.83
CA ASP A 193 3.11 -22.61 -8.91
C ASP A 193 4.53 -22.05 -8.72
N ASP A 194 5.40 -22.24 -9.71
CA ASP A 194 6.85 -22.06 -9.62
C ASP A 194 7.29 -20.57 -9.66
N ASP A 195 6.36 -19.62 -9.83
CA ASP A 195 6.67 -18.18 -9.98
C ASP A 195 5.68 -17.21 -9.30
N LYS A 196 4.69 -17.72 -8.55
CA LYS A 196 3.65 -16.88 -7.93
C LYS A 196 3.74 -16.88 -6.40
N PRO A 197 3.90 -15.71 -5.77
CA PRO A 197 4.07 -15.62 -4.33
C PRO A 197 2.75 -15.75 -3.57
N GLY A 198 2.85 -16.26 -2.35
CA GLY A 198 1.78 -16.28 -1.37
C GLY A 198 2.31 -15.76 -0.04
N ASN A 199 1.50 -14.97 0.66
CA ASN A 199 1.90 -14.29 1.88
C ASN A 199 0.92 -14.51 3.02
N TRP A 200 1.43 -14.67 4.24
CA TRP A 200 0.61 -14.90 5.42
C TRP A 200 1.18 -14.21 6.66
N LEU A 201 0.36 -14.09 7.68
CA LEU A 201 0.78 -13.58 8.99
C LEU A 201 1.20 -14.74 9.89
N SER A 202 2.21 -14.53 10.73
CA SER A 202 2.66 -15.50 11.74
C SER A 202 2.99 -14.81 13.06
N GLU A 203 2.78 -15.50 14.18
CA GLU A 203 3.23 -15.07 15.51
C GLU A 203 4.75 -15.26 15.68
N THR A 204 5.36 -16.12 14.87
CA THR A 204 6.77 -16.48 14.98
C THR A 204 7.50 -16.30 13.65
N LYS A 205 8.83 -16.32 13.71
CA LYS A 205 9.68 -16.34 12.51
C LYS A 205 9.68 -17.70 11.82
N ASP A 206 9.30 -18.76 12.53
CA ASP A 206 9.33 -20.12 12.02
C ASP A 206 8.33 -20.27 10.88
N VAL A 207 8.77 -20.90 9.79
CA VAL A 207 8.01 -21.00 8.56
C VAL A 207 7.10 -22.21 8.63
N ARG A 208 5.79 -21.95 8.54
CA ARG A 208 4.75 -22.98 8.39
C ARG A 208 3.85 -22.57 7.24
N ASN A 209 4.18 -23.05 6.05
CA ASN A 209 3.58 -22.60 4.80
C ASN A 209 2.14 -23.12 4.63
N PRO A 210 1.11 -22.25 4.64
CA PRO A 210 -0.29 -22.67 4.51
C PRO A 210 -0.70 -23.02 3.06
N TYR A 211 0.12 -22.69 2.06
CA TYR A 211 -0.21 -22.90 0.65
C TYR A 211 0.16 -24.29 0.16
N LEU A 212 1.32 -24.80 0.52
CA LEU A 212 1.75 -26.14 0.12
C LEU A 212 1.62 -27.12 1.29
N GLY A 213 1.92 -26.68 2.50
CA GLY A 213 1.65 -27.43 3.72
C GLY A 213 2.28 -28.83 3.73
N THR A 214 1.54 -29.78 4.30
CA THR A 214 2.05 -31.13 4.61
C THR A 214 1.69 -32.20 3.60
N LYS A 215 0.74 -31.94 2.69
CA LYS A 215 0.15 -32.96 1.80
C LYS A 215 0.00 -32.47 0.35
N ASP A 216 0.92 -31.62 -0.11
CA ASP A 216 0.87 -31.16 -1.49
C ASP A 216 0.98 -32.31 -2.50
N PRO A 217 0.12 -32.38 -3.54
CA PRO A 217 0.19 -33.43 -4.55
C PRO A 217 1.51 -33.47 -5.33
N LYS A 218 2.15 -32.31 -5.55
CA LYS A 218 3.42 -32.20 -6.29
C LYS A 218 4.62 -32.32 -5.34
N TYR A 219 4.53 -31.72 -4.16
CA TYR A 219 5.68 -31.55 -3.25
C TYR A 219 5.61 -32.30 -1.92
N GLY A 220 4.49 -32.95 -1.60
CA GLY A 220 4.27 -33.62 -0.33
C GLY A 220 4.39 -32.65 0.85
N ASN A 221 5.26 -32.98 1.81
CA ASN A 221 5.56 -32.14 2.97
C ASN A 221 6.86 -31.34 2.85
N SER A 222 7.60 -31.46 1.74
CA SER A 222 8.92 -30.83 1.56
C SER A 222 8.87 -29.31 1.56
N MET A 223 7.67 -28.72 1.42
CA MET A 223 7.44 -27.29 1.33
C MET A 223 6.86 -26.68 2.61
N LEU A 224 6.78 -27.44 3.71
CA LEU A 224 6.28 -26.93 4.98
C LEU A 224 7.08 -25.70 5.47
N GLU A 225 8.40 -25.74 5.30
CA GLU A 225 9.33 -24.66 5.66
C GLU A 225 9.71 -23.78 4.46
N CYS A 226 8.97 -23.87 3.35
CA CYS A 226 9.23 -23.05 2.16
C CYS A 226 8.74 -21.61 2.40
N GLY A 227 9.66 -20.66 2.29
CA GLY A 227 9.39 -19.23 2.48
C GLY A 227 10.21 -18.64 3.63
N GLY A 228 9.82 -17.46 4.09
CA GLY A 228 10.45 -16.81 5.22
C GLY A 228 9.91 -15.42 5.52
N PRO A 229 10.36 -14.82 6.64
CA PRO A 229 9.92 -13.48 7.03
C PRO A 229 10.35 -12.47 5.96
N LYS A 230 9.36 -11.77 5.40
CA LYS A 230 9.54 -10.68 4.45
C LYS A 230 9.51 -9.32 5.13
N ASP A 231 8.68 -9.18 6.17
CA ASP A 231 8.51 -7.93 6.92
C ASP A 231 8.07 -8.24 8.36
N THR A 232 8.03 -7.22 9.23
CA THR A 232 7.55 -7.33 10.61
C THR A 232 6.68 -6.13 10.95
N ILE A 233 5.45 -6.41 11.37
CA ILE A 233 4.51 -5.41 11.90
C ILE A 233 4.79 -5.32 13.41
N ASN A 234 5.37 -4.20 13.84
CA ASN A 234 5.71 -3.99 15.24
C ASN A 234 5.53 -2.52 15.63
N PHE A 235 4.39 -2.21 16.26
CA PHE A 235 4.13 -0.92 16.89
C PHE A 235 4.18 -0.99 18.43
N VAL A 236 4.60 -2.14 18.99
CA VAL A 236 4.78 -2.31 20.43
C VAL A 236 5.79 -1.28 20.92
N ILE A 237 5.37 -0.43 21.86
CA ILE A 237 6.28 0.51 22.52
C ILE A 237 7.08 -0.29 23.55
N GLU A 238 8.34 -0.59 23.24
CA GLU A 238 9.28 -1.05 24.25
C GLU A 238 9.41 0.09 25.28
N SER A 239 8.88 -0.10 26.48
CA SER A 239 9.12 0.84 27.57
C SER A 239 10.63 0.91 27.77
N SER A 240 11.25 2.02 27.35
CA SER A 240 12.64 2.27 27.70
C SER A 240 12.72 2.20 29.22
N SER A 241 13.41 1.18 29.72
CA SER A 241 13.80 1.06 31.12
C SER A 241 14.46 2.38 31.52
N GLN A 242 13.71 3.18 32.28
CA GLN A 242 14.18 4.39 32.91
C GLN A 242 14.93 4.02 34.19
#